data_AF-A0A7W5DRG1-F1
#
_entry.id   AF-A0A7W5DRG1-F1
#
_cell.length_a   1.000
_cell.length_b   1.000
_cell.length_c   1.000
_cell.angle_alpha   90.00
_cell.angle_beta   90.00
_cell.angle_gamma   90.00
#
_symmetry.space_group_name_H-M   'P 1'
#
loop_
_entity.id
_entity.type
_entity.pdbx_description
1 polymer ?
#
loop_
_entity_poly.entity_id
_entity_poly.type
_entity_poly.pdbx_seq_one_letter_code
_entity_poly.pdbx_strand_id
1 'polypeptide(L)' 'MTLILSMLLLIYKRLNNIGYKTAKRRFGIELDELMMALIVRFCGGDPSLVFR' A
#
# COMPACT_ATOMS: atom_id res chain seq x y z
N MET A 1 15.04 0.21 -6.04
CA MET A 1 13.80 0.67 -6.70
C MET A 1 13.84 0.17 -8.13
N THR A 2 12.92 -0.68 -8.55
CA THR A 2 12.81 -1.10 -9.95
C THR A 2 12.08 -0.02 -10.76
N LEU A 3 12.20 -0.05 -12.09
CA LEU A 3 11.50 0.90 -12.97
C LEU A 3 9.98 0.87 -12.76
N ILE A 4 9.42 -0.34 -12.67
CA ILE A 4 8.00 -0.58 -12.40
C ILE A 4 7.57 0.06 -11.07
N LEU A 5 8.31 -0.17 -9.99
CA LEU A 5 8.00 0.42 -8.68
C LEU A 5 8.04 1.96 -8.74
N SER A 6 8.98 2.51 -9.51
CA SER A 6 9.15 3.96 -9.66
C SER A 6 7.97 4.58 -10.40
N MET A 7 7.47 3.95 -11.47
CA MET A 7 6.29 4.38 -12.20
C MET A 7 5.03 4.37 -11.31
N LEU A 8 4.81 3.29 -10.56
CA LEU A 8 3.68 3.19 -9.64
C LEU A 8 3.71 4.29 -8.57
N LEU A 9 4.89 4.57 -8.01
CA LEU A 9 5.06 5.64 -7.02
C LEU A 9 4.78 7.03 -7.57
N LEU A 10 5.18 7.31 -8.81
CA LEU A 10 4.90 8.59 -9.47
C LEU A 10 3.42 8.76 -9.77
N ILE A 11 2.72 7.69 -10.16
CA ILE A 11 1.26 7.69 -10.34
C ILE A 11 0.56 7.93 -9.01
N TYR A 12 0.92 7.17 -7.96
CA TYR A 12 0.35 7.32 -6.62
C TYR A 12 0.56 8.74 -6.07
N LYS A 13 1.77 9.29 -6.23
CA LYS A 13 2.10 10.68 -5.90
C LYS A 13 1.18 11.67 -6.61
N ARG A 14 0.96 11.50 -7.91
CA ARG A 14 0.13 12.40 -8.74
C ARG A 14 -1.34 12.35 -8.33
N LEU A 15 -1.88 11.15 -8.11
CA LEU A 15 -3.27 10.96 -7.71
C LEU A 15 -3.57 11.54 -6.32
N ASN A 16 -2.63 11.40 -5.39
CA ASN A 16 -2.80 11.89 -4.01
C ASN A 16 -2.31 13.33 -3.81
N ASN A 17 -1.74 13.96 -4.83
CA ASN A 17 -1.17 15.31 -4.80
C ASN A 17 -0.22 15.58 -3.60
N ILE A 18 0.67 14.62 -3.33
CA ILE A 18 1.63 14.67 -2.21
C ILE A 18 3.08 14.74 -2.68
N GLY A 19 4.00 15.04 -1.76
CA GLY A 19 5.44 14.97 -2.00
C GLY A 19 5.95 13.53 -2.18
N TYR A 20 7.07 13.36 -2.89
CA TYR A 20 7.65 12.04 -3.18
C TYR A 20 8.03 11.24 -1.92
N LYS A 21 8.61 11.89 -0.92
CA LYS A 21 8.98 11.22 0.35
C LYS A 21 7.74 10.67 1.06
N THR A 22 6.67 11.46 1.11
CA THR A 22 5.38 11.06 1.70
C THR A 22 4.72 9.96 0.89
N ALA A 23 4.73 10.06 -0.44
CA ALA A 23 4.22 9.03 -1.34
C ALA A 23 4.91 7.69 -1.12
N LYS A 24 6.25 7.68 -1.09
CA LYS A 24 7.05 6.47 -0.83
C LYS A 24 6.70 5.82 0.52
N ARG A 25 6.53 6.64 1.56
CA ARG A 25 6.18 6.16 2.90
C ARG A 25 4.76 5.57 2.93
N ARG A 26 3.75 6.30 2.46
CA ARG A 26 2.35 5.85 2.50
C ARG A 26 2.11 4.64 1.63
N PHE A 27 2.69 4.62 0.42
CA PHE A 27 2.56 3.49 -0.50
C PHE A 27 3.06 2.18 0.11
N GLY A 28 4.16 2.22 0.89
CA GLY A 28 4.66 1.05 1.60
C GLY A 28 3.71 0.57 2.70
N ILE A 29 3.22 1.51 3.53
CA ILE A 29 2.28 1.20 4.62
C ILE A 29 0.99 0.58 4.08
N GLU A 30 0.39 1.19 3.05
CA GLU A 30 -0.83 0.68 2.43
C GLU A 30 -0.61 -0.68 1.80
N LEU A 31 0.54 -0.92 1.16
CA LEU A 31 0.89 -2.24 0.61
C LEU A 31 0.98 -3.32 1.70
N ASP A 32 1.64 -3.00 2.82
CA ASP A 32 1.79 -3.93 3.94
C ASP A 32 0.43 -4.25 4.58
N GLU A 33 -0.44 -3.24 4.75
CA GLU A 33 -1.82 -3.43 5.23
C GLU A 33 -2.63 -4.32 4.26
N LEU A 34 -2.51 -4.09 2.96
CA LEU A 34 -3.18 -4.90 1.93
C LEU A 34 -2.68 -6.35 1.96
N MET A 35 -1.38 -6.55 2.08
CA MET A 35 -0.77 -7.88 2.24
C MET A 35 -1.29 -8.60 3.48
N MET A 36 -1.33 -7.91 4.63
CA MET A 36 -1.86 -8.50 5.86
C MET A 36 -3.34 -8.86 5.74
N ALA A 37 -4.16 -7.99 5.15
CA ALA A 37 -5.56 -8.29 4.91
C ALA A 37 -5.76 -9.54 4.03
N LEU A 38 -4.93 -9.70 3.00
CA LEU A 38 -4.92 -10.90 2.16
C LEU A 38 -4.52 -12.14 2.96
N ILE A 39 -3.44 -12.08 3.76
CA ILE A 39 -2.98 -13.20 4.59
C ILE A 39 -4.09 -13.65 5.56
N VAL A 40 -4.71 -12.72 6.30
CA VAL A 40 -5.79 -13.03 7.24
C VAL A 40 -6.94 -13.73 6.52
N ARG A 41 -7.33 -13.22 5.34
CA ARG A 41 -8.39 -13.81 4.54
C ARG A 41 -8.03 -15.22 4.04
N PHE A 42 -6.79 -15.46 3.64
CA PHE A 42 -6.32 -16.79 3.24
C PHE A 42 -6.31 -17.79 4.40
N CYS A 43 -6.10 -17.32 5.63
CA CYS A 43 -6.19 -18.14 6.85
C CYS A 43 -7.64 -18.38 7.31
N GLY A 44 -8.65 -17.89 6.59
CA GLY A 44 -10.07 -18.01 6.97
C GLY A 44 -10.51 -17.03 8.06
N GLY A 45 -9.68 -16.06 8.41
CA GLY A 45 -10.04 -14.97 9.31
C GLY A 45 -10.72 -13.81 8.60
N ASP A 46 -11.31 -12.91 9.39
CA ASP A 46 -11.91 -11.67 8.89
C ASP A 46 -10.96 -10.47 9.10
N PRO A 47 -10.36 -9.91 8.03
CA PRO A 47 -9.45 -8.76 8.14
C PRO A 47 -10.15 -7.47 8.61
N SER A 48 -11.48 -7.37 8.47
CA SER A 48 -12.24 -6.19 8.91
C SER A 48 -12.29 -6.01 10.43
N LEU A 49 -11.89 -7.04 11.19
CA LEU A 49 -11.78 -6.97 12.64
C LEU A 49 -10.52 -6.24 13.12
N VAL A 50 -9.50 -6.10 12.26
CA VAL A 50 -8.17 -5.57 12.62
C VAL A 50 -7.87 -4.27 11.90
N PHE A 51 -8.27 -4.15 10.63
CA PHE A 51 -8.03 -2.97 9.80
C PHE A 51 -9.33 -2.17 9.66
N ARG A 52 -9.37 -0.93 10.18
CA ARG A 52 -10.51 -0.02 10.12
C ARG A 52 -10.15 1.28 9.40
#